data_AF-A0A8T4L264-F1
#
_entry.id   AF-A0A8T4L264-F1
#
_cell.length_a   1.000
_cell.length_b   1.000
_cell.length_c   1.000
_cell.angle_alpha   90.00
_cell.angle_beta   90.00
_cell.angle_gamma   90.00
#
_symmetry.space_group_name_H-M   'P 1'
#
loop_
_entity.id
_entity.type
_entity.pdbx_description
1 polymer ?
#
loop_
_entity_poly.entity_id
_entity_poly.type
_entity_poly.pdbx_seq_one_letter_code
_entity_poly.pdbx_strand_id
1 'polypeptide(L)'
;MAQLIGRRGNYNFDFIIALAFFLGFYATIFTILPYYEVQPTIIEDPLKEESAYLEHVLIRTPGYPSNWTTLSEVQRIGLAVENETIEYGILDSNKVLAINAQDCSALQHLSGITTNFKIRIETGSTSYECNTSISGAARYLEKPVSIREDNATAMTVAYETGKIRIWIW
;
A
#
# COMPACT_ATOMS: atom_id res chain seq x y z
N MET A 1 -74.83 -7.05 -44.99
CA MET A 1 -73.62 -7.89 -44.89
C MET A 1 -72.53 -7.07 -44.23
N ALA A 2 -72.32 -7.26 -42.92
CA ALA A 2 -71.35 -6.52 -42.15
C ALA A 2 -70.03 -7.30 -42.06
N GLN A 3 -68.98 -6.65 -42.55
CA GLN A 3 -67.55 -6.79 -42.28
C GLN A 3 -67.03 -8.07 -41.58
N LEU A 4 -66.25 -8.86 -42.31
CA LEU A 4 -65.37 -9.91 -41.78
C LEU A 4 -63.95 -9.83 -42.37
N ILE A 5 -63.44 -8.62 -42.64
CA ILE A 5 -62.09 -8.42 -43.24
C ILE A 5 -61.11 -7.72 -42.27
N GLY A 6 -61.55 -7.24 -41.10
CA GLY A 6 -60.70 -6.46 -40.19
C GLY A 6 -59.93 -7.22 -39.09
N ARG A 7 -60.31 -8.46 -38.75
CA ARG A 7 -59.78 -9.11 -37.53
C ARG A 7 -58.42 -9.80 -37.70
N ARG A 8 -58.12 -10.42 -38.85
CA ARG A 8 -56.84 -11.14 -39.04
C ARG A 8 -55.62 -10.21 -39.16
N GLY A 9 -55.80 -8.99 -39.66
CA GLY A 9 -54.72 -7.99 -39.74
C GLY A 9 -54.28 -7.48 -38.36
N ASN A 10 -55.21 -7.25 -37.45
CA ASN A 10 -54.90 -6.77 -36.10
C ASN A 10 -54.14 -7.80 -35.26
N TYR A 11 -54.55 -9.08 -35.23
CA TYR A 11 -53.84 -10.10 -34.45
C TYR A 11 -52.38 -10.30 -34.91
N ASN A 12 -52.13 -10.20 -36.21
CA ASN A 12 -50.79 -10.31 -36.76
C ASN A 12 -49.93 -9.08 -36.41
N PHE A 13 -50.52 -7.89 -36.45
CA PHE A 13 -49.81 -6.66 -36.11
C PHE A 13 -49.51 -6.55 -34.60
N ASP A 14 -50.47 -6.91 -33.75
CA ASP A 14 -50.30 -6.96 -32.29
C ASP A 14 -49.23 -7.98 -31.89
N PHE A 15 -49.17 -9.13 -32.57
CA PHE A 15 -48.12 -10.13 -32.35
C PHE A 15 -46.74 -9.63 -32.76
N ILE A 16 -46.63 -8.94 -33.91
CA ILE A 16 -45.37 -8.34 -34.37
C ILE A 16 -44.88 -7.28 -33.37
N ILE A 17 -45.78 -6.44 -32.86
CA ILE A 17 -45.45 -5.43 -31.85
C ILE A 17 -44.99 -6.10 -30.55
N ALA A 18 -45.71 -7.10 -30.05
CA ALA A 18 -45.35 -7.82 -28.83
C ALA A 18 -43.99 -8.51 -28.95
N LEU A 19 -43.71 -9.13 -30.10
CA LEU A 19 -42.43 -9.76 -30.38
C LEU A 19 -41.29 -8.73 -30.45
N ALA A 20 -41.52 -7.57 -31.06
CA ALA A 20 -40.54 -6.49 -31.12
C ALA A 20 -40.21 -5.93 -29.73
N PHE A 21 -41.21 -5.74 -28.87
CA PHE A 21 -40.98 -5.34 -27.48
C PHE A 21 -40.26 -6.43 -26.68
N PHE A 22 -40.63 -7.69 -26.87
CA PHE A 22 -39.97 -8.80 -26.20
C PHE A 22 -38.49 -8.90 -26.59
N LEU A 23 -38.18 -8.82 -27.89
CA LEU A 23 -36.81 -8.85 -28.39
C LEU A 23 -36.01 -7.61 -27.93
N GLY A 24 -36.63 -6.43 -27.92
CA GLY A 24 -36.01 -5.21 -27.41
C GLY A 24 -35.70 -5.31 -25.91
N PHE A 25 -36.63 -5.82 -25.11
CA PHE A 25 -36.44 -6.02 -23.68
C PHE A 25 -35.43 -7.13 -23.37
N TYR A 26 -35.49 -8.25 -24.09
CA TYR A 26 -34.52 -9.34 -24.00
C TYR A 26 -33.10 -8.86 -24.35
N ALA A 27 -32.95 -8.12 -25.45
CA ALA A 27 -31.67 -7.52 -25.80
C ALA A 27 -31.18 -6.54 -24.71
N THR A 28 -32.07 -5.70 -24.18
CA THR A 28 -31.72 -4.74 -23.11
C THR A 28 -31.24 -5.48 -21.85
N ILE A 29 -31.95 -6.51 -21.40
CA ILE A 29 -31.55 -7.29 -20.22
C ILE A 29 -30.20 -7.96 -20.44
N PHE A 30 -30.01 -8.67 -21.56
CA PHE A 30 -28.82 -9.50 -21.75
C PHE A 30 -27.60 -8.74 -22.28
N THR A 31 -27.75 -7.53 -22.82
CA THR A 31 -26.61 -6.72 -23.29
C THR A 31 -26.24 -5.58 -22.34
N ILE A 32 -27.21 -4.96 -21.67
CA ILE A 32 -26.98 -3.75 -20.87
C ILE A 32 -26.81 -4.06 -19.38
N LEU A 33 -27.58 -4.99 -18.77
CA LEU A 33 -27.43 -5.30 -17.34
C LEU A 33 -26.05 -5.86 -16.97
N PRO A 34 -25.39 -6.74 -17.76
CA PRO A 34 -24.04 -7.20 -17.45
C PRO A 34 -23.02 -6.06 -17.42
N TYR A 35 -23.29 -4.94 -18.10
CA TYR A 35 -22.43 -3.75 -18.07
C TYR A 35 -22.55 -2.97 -16.76
N TYR A 36 -23.69 -3.09 -16.06
CA TYR A 36 -23.91 -2.45 -14.76
C TYR A 36 -23.55 -3.34 -13.58
N GLU A 37 -23.63 -4.68 -13.72
CA GLU A 37 -23.35 -5.62 -12.64
C GLU A 37 -21.85 -5.95 -12.45
N VAL A 38 -20.97 -5.51 -13.35
CA VAL A 38 -19.51 -5.60 -13.15
C VAL A 38 -18.97 -4.25 -12.68
N GLN A 39 -19.51 -3.73 -11.58
CA GLN A 39 -18.69 -2.83 -10.77
C GLN A 39 -17.70 -3.73 -10.02
N PRO A 40 -16.39 -3.63 -10.28
CA PRO A 40 -15.44 -4.32 -9.44
C PRO A 40 -15.70 -3.81 -8.02
N THR A 41 -16.09 -4.70 -7.10
CA THR A 41 -15.96 -4.42 -5.68
C THR A 41 -14.50 -4.07 -5.46
N ILE A 42 -14.20 -2.78 -5.37
CA ILE A 42 -12.90 -2.29 -4.93
C ILE A 42 -12.82 -2.78 -3.49
N ILE A 43 -12.12 -3.89 -3.28
CA ILE A 43 -11.71 -4.29 -1.94
C ILE A 43 -10.71 -3.21 -1.54
N GLU A 44 -11.19 -2.17 -0.86
CA GLU A 44 -10.33 -1.16 -0.26
C GLU A 44 -9.49 -1.86 0.80
N ASP A 45 -8.21 -1.99 0.50
CA ASP A 45 -7.23 -2.54 1.41
C ASP A 45 -6.93 -1.48 2.49
N PRO A 46 -7.44 -1.65 3.72
CA PRO A 46 -7.46 -0.59 4.72
C PRO A 46 -6.05 -0.20 5.18
N LEU A 47 -5.06 -1.08 5.01
CA LEU A 47 -3.67 -0.84 5.41
C LEU A 47 -2.82 -0.28 4.27
N LYS A 48 -3.36 -0.14 3.06
CA LYS A 48 -2.58 0.27 1.89
C LYS A 48 -1.95 1.65 2.08
N GLU A 49 -2.74 2.63 2.52
CA GLU A 49 -2.29 4.01 2.68
C GLU A 49 -1.28 4.14 3.82
N GLU A 50 -1.59 3.62 5.02
CA GLU A 50 -0.67 3.65 6.15
C GLU A 50 0.63 2.89 5.88
N SER A 51 0.57 1.76 5.16
CA SER A 51 1.77 1.01 4.80
C SER A 51 2.68 1.77 3.84
N ALA A 52 2.10 2.50 2.87
CA ALA A 52 2.84 3.33 1.94
C ALA A 52 3.44 4.56 2.64
N TYR A 53 2.69 5.15 3.57
CA TYR A 53 3.17 6.26 4.39
C TYR A 53 4.29 5.83 5.33
N LEU A 54 4.15 4.67 6.01
CA LEU A 54 5.19 4.11 6.88
C LEU A 54 6.46 3.78 6.10
N GLU A 55 6.33 3.16 4.92
CA GLU A 55 7.46 2.98 3.99
C GLU A 55 8.15 4.33 3.76
N HIS A 56 7.39 5.33 3.31
CA HIS A 56 7.91 6.64 2.97
C HIS A 56 8.66 7.29 4.16
N VAL A 57 8.04 7.32 5.33
CA VAL A 57 8.62 7.94 6.53
C VAL A 57 9.91 7.23 6.93
N LEU A 58 9.93 5.91 6.94
CA LEU A 58 11.10 5.16 7.39
C LEU A 58 12.28 5.25 6.41
N ILE A 59 12.06 5.09 5.10
CA ILE A 59 13.18 4.90 4.15
C ILE A 59 13.47 6.10 3.25
N ARG A 60 12.57 7.09 3.20
CA ARG A 60 12.71 8.24 2.31
C ARG A 60 12.89 9.56 3.05
N THR A 61 12.70 9.56 4.37
CA THR A 61 12.88 10.75 5.19
C THR A 61 13.96 10.53 6.24
N PRO A 62 14.77 11.55 6.56
CA PRO A 62 15.75 11.46 7.63
C PRO A 62 15.14 11.60 9.03
N GLY A 63 13.83 11.82 9.14
CA GLY A 63 13.17 12.12 10.41
C GLY A 63 13.42 13.55 10.86
N TYR A 64 13.05 13.85 12.11
CA TYR A 64 13.24 15.16 12.73
C TYR A 64 13.64 15.02 14.20
N PRO A 65 14.72 15.68 14.66
CA PRO A 65 15.69 16.46 13.87
C PRO A 65 16.45 15.57 12.89
N SER A 66 16.84 16.06 11.71
CA SER A 66 17.35 15.23 10.60
C SER A 66 18.64 14.46 10.89
N ASN A 67 19.45 14.93 11.84
CA ASN A 67 20.73 14.35 12.26
C ASN A 67 20.63 13.52 13.56
N TRP A 68 19.44 13.09 13.96
CA TRP A 68 19.25 12.32 15.18
C TRP A 68 20.04 11.00 15.16
N THR A 69 20.59 10.61 16.31
CA THR A 69 21.31 9.35 16.51
C THR A 69 20.78 8.53 17.69
N THR A 70 19.92 9.13 18.53
CA THR A 70 19.31 8.49 19.70
C THR A 70 17.80 8.75 19.70
N LEU A 71 17.02 7.81 20.22
CA LEU A 71 15.55 7.90 20.21
C LEU A 71 14.98 9.00 21.11
N SER A 72 15.71 9.47 22.13
CA SER A 72 15.24 10.51 23.06
C SER A 72 15.08 11.88 22.42
N GLU A 73 15.75 12.13 21.30
CA GLU A 73 15.77 13.43 20.61
C GLU A 73 14.79 13.47 19.42
N VAL A 74 14.20 12.31 19.08
CA VAL A 74 13.37 12.13 17.88
C VAL A 74 11.96 12.64 18.13
N GLN A 75 11.47 13.50 17.24
CA GLN A 75 10.06 13.90 17.17
C GLN A 75 9.34 13.16 16.03
N ARG A 76 10.06 12.85 14.95
CA ARG A 76 9.57 12.04 13.84
C ARG A 76 10.63 11.07 13.40
N ILE A 77 10.31 9.79 13.38
CA ILE A 77 11.24 8.76 12.95
C ILE A 77 11.47 8.85 11.45
N GLY A 78 12.70 8.57 11.03
CA GLY A 78 13.08 8.42 9.63
C GLY A 78 14.52 7.99 9.57
N LEU A 79 14.81 6.92 8.82
CA LEU A 79 16.09 6.24 8.86
C LEU A 79 17.01 6.69 7.72
N ALA A 80 16.54 7.53 6.81
CA ALA A 80 17.36 7.99 5.69
C ALA A 80 18.47 8.94 6.15
N VAL A 81 19.52 9.04 5.33
CA VAL A 81 20.62 9.98 5.54
C VAL A 81 20.14 11.43 5.26
N GLU A 82 20.63 12.39 6.05
CA GLU A 82 20.18 13.80 6.00
C GLU A 82 20.56 14.53 4.70
N ASN A 83 21.61 14.10 4.01
CA ASN A 83 22.36 14.99 3.11
C ASN A 83 22.51 14.49 1.67
N GLU A 84 21.70 13.52 1.25
CA GLU A 84 21.75 12.99 -0.11
C GLU A 84 20.54 13.45 -0.92
N THR A 85 20.82 14.19 -1.99
CA THR A 85 19.81 14.56 -2.98
C THR A 85 19.36 13.29 -3.72
N ILE A 86 18.26 12.70 -3.23
CA ILE A 86 17.35 11.82 -3.98
C ILE A 86 17.81 10.35 -4.12
N GLU A 87 18.78 9.86 -3.35
CA GLU A 87 19.02 8.39 -3.30
C GLU A 87 18.05 7.72 -2.31
N TYR A 88 16.92 7.29 -2.86
CA TYR A 88 15.91 6.53 -2.13
C TYR A 88 16.51 5.23 -1.58
N GLY A 89 16.25 4.93 -0.31
CA GLY A 89 16.63 3.66 0.30
C GLY A 89 18.03 3.62 0.90
N ILE A 90 18.74 4.75 1.00
CA ILE A 90 19.99 4.82 1.77
C ILE A 90 19.67 5.20 3.22
N LEU A 91 19.97 4.28 4.13
CA LEU A 91 19.70 4.40 5.56
C LEU A 91 20.99 4.77 6.32
N ASP A 92 20.85 5.59 7.36
CA ASP A 92 21.94 5.94 8.27
C ASP A 92 22.15 4.81 9.30
N SER A 93 23.38 4.30 9.38
CA SER A 93 23.70 3.18 10.28
C SER A 93 23.44 3.50 11.75
N ASN A 94 23.66 4.73 12.22
CA ASN A 94 23.42 5.10 13.61
C ASN A 94 21.93 5.06 13.94
N LYS A 95 21.08 5.50 13.01
CA LYS A 95 19.62 5.45 13.17
C LYS A 95 19.11 4.02 13.16
N VAL A 96 19.66 3.17 12.29
CA VAL A 96 19.35 1.73 12.24
C VAL A 96 19.78 1.02 13.53
N LEU A 97 20.94 1.38 14.08
CA LEU A 97 21.39 0.86 15.38
C LEU A 97 20.50 1.33 16.53
N ALA A 98 20.04 2.58 16.51
CA ALA A 98 19.21 3.16 17.57
C ALA A 98 17.83 2.47 17.70
N ILE A 99 17.27 1.99 16.60
CA ILE A 99 15.99 1.25 16.60
C ILE A 99 16.16 -0.24 16.91
N ASN A 100 17.39 -0.76 16.85
CA ASN A 100 17.63 -2.18 17.03
C ASN A 100 17.29 -2.62 18.47
N ALA A 101 16.62 -3.76 18.58
CA ALA A 101 16.10 -4.35 19.82
C ALA A 101 15.09 -3.47 20.60
N GLN A 102 14.65 -2.34 20.04
CA GLN A 102 13.63 -1.48 20.66
C GLN A 102 12.23 -2.03 20.44
N ASP A 103 11.28 -1.65 21.28
CA ASP A 103 9.87 -1.99 21.05
C ASP A 103 9.26 -1.07 19.99
N CYS A 104 8.84 -1.63 18.86
CA CYS A 104 8.25 -0.85 17.78
C CYS A 104 6.92 -0.19 18.17
N SER A 105 6.19 -0.72 19.15
CA SER A 105 4.98 -0.09 19.65
C SER A 105 5.29 1.26 20.33
N ALA A 106 6.45 1.38 20.97
CA ALA A 106 6.92 2.64 21.54
C ALA A 106 7.28 3.67 20.46
N LEU A 107 7.58 3.25 19.22
CA LEU A 107 7.93 4.13 18.11
C LEU A 107 6.72 4.59 17.29
N GLN A 108 5.54 4.08 17.57
CA GLN A 108 4.30 4.39 16.84
C GLN A 108 3.97 5.87 16.82
N HIS A 109 4.10 6.54 17.96
CA HIS A 109 3.86 7.98 18.04
C HIS A 109 4.86 8.80 17.20
N LEU A 110 6.06 8.27 16.93
CA LEU A 110 7.11 8.93 16.14
C LEU A 110 6.94 8.69 14.63
N SER A 111 6.29 7.61 14.22
CA SER A 111 6.02 7.33 12.80
C SER A 111 4.82 8.09 12.26
N GLY A 112 3.91 8.53 13.13
CA GLY A 112 2.71 9.27 12.74
C GLY A 112 1.62 8.38 12.13
N ILE A 113 1.69 7.07 12.37
CA ILE A 113 0.62 6.12 12.05
C ILE A 113 -0.05 5.60 13.32
N THR A 114 -1.26 5.07 13.18
CA THR A 114 -2.06 4.58 14.33
C THR A 114 -2.14 3.07 14.43
N THR A 115 -1.66 2.36 13.42
CA THR A 115 -1.52 0.90 13.41
C THR A 115 -0.19 0.43 13.98
N ASN A 116 -0.18 -0.78 14.49
CA ASN A 116 1.05 -1.41 14.94
C ASN A 116 1.90 -1.76 13.74
N PHE A 117 3.22 -1.72 13.94
CA PHE A 117 4.13 -2.14 12.90
C PHE A 117 5.36 -2.79 13.48
N LYS A 118 6.09 -3.47 12.61
CA LYS A 118 7.40 -4.04 12.91
C LYS A 118 8.32 -3.79 11.73
N ILE A 119 9.58 -3.54 12.02
CA ILE A 119 10.63 -3.41 11.01
C ILE A 119 11.77 -4.39 11.30
N ARG A 120 12.26 -4.99 10.23
CA ARG A 120 13.53 -5.71 10.22
C ARG A 120 14.33 -5.25 9.02
N ILE A 121 15.59 -4.89 9.24
CA ILE A 121 16.55 -4.53 8.22
C ILE A 121 17.60 -5.63 8.20
N GLU A 122 17.77 -6.28 7.06
CA GLU A 122 18.76 -7.35 6.87
C GLU A 122 19.75 -6.92 5.79
N THR A 123 21.03 -7.08 6.09
CA THR A 123 22.12 -6.98 5.11
C THR A 123 22.75 -8.36 4.90
N GLY A 124 23.80 -8.44 4.08
CA GLY A 124 24.51 -9.71 3.85
C GLY A 124 25.14 -10.30 5.11
N SER A 125 25.42 -9.48 6.13
CA SER A 125 26.13 -9.90 7.34
C SER A 125 25.38 -9.67 8.65
N THR A 126 24.41 -8.75 8.68
CA THR A 126 23.74 -8.33 9.92
C THR A 126 22.23 -8.21 9.77
N SER A 127 21.53 -8.25 10.91
CA SER A 127 20.09 -8.05 11.00
C SER A 127 19.77 -7.14 12.17
N TYR A 128 18.97 -6.11 11.90
CA TYR A 128 18.49 -5.13 12.87
C TYR A 128 16.97 -5.22 12.93
N GLU A 129 16.42 -5.33 14.13
CA GLU A 129 15.00 -5.57 14.30
C GLU A 129 14.49 -4.79 15.51
N CYS A 130 13.37 -4.09 15.33
CA CYS A 130 12.59 -3.69 16.49
C CYS A 130 11.69 -4.88 16.91
N ASN A 131 11.67 -5.16 18.21
CA ASN A 131 10.94 -6.28 18.78
C ASN A 131 9.47 -5.91 18.95
N THR A 132 8.59 -6.67 18.32
CA THR A 132 7.15 -6.69 18.65
C THR A 132 6.53 -7.98 18.09
N SER A 133 5.43 -8.42 18.68
CA SER A 133 4.68 -9.60 18.25
C SER A 133 3.87 -9.28 17.00
N ILE A 134 4.14 -9.96 15.90
CA ILE A 134 3.40 -9.80 14.64
C ILE A 134 2.03 -10.48 14.74
N SER A 135 0.98 -9.80 14.30
CA SER A 135 -0.35 -10.40 14.11
C SER A 135 -0.39 -11.27 12.84
N GLY A 136 -1.16 -12.36 12.85
CA GLY A 136 -1.34 -13.23 11.68
C GLY A 136 -2.00 -12.54 10.47
N ALA A 137 -2.62 -11.37 10.67
CA ALA A 137 -3.23 -10.55 9.62
C ALA A 137 -2.33 -9.40 9.12
N ALA A 138 -1.04 -9.38 9.51
CA ALA A 138 -0.16 -8.27 9.16
C ALA A 138 0.10 -8.20 7.65
N ARG A 139 -0.02 -6.99 7.11
CA ARG A 139 0.44 -6.68 5.76
C ARG A 139 1.95 -6.62 5.74
N TYR A 140 2.55 -7.32 4.78
CA TYR A 140 4.00 -7.39 4.60
C TYR A 140 4.46 -6.51 3.42
N LEU A 141 5.53 -5.75 3.63
CA LEU A 141 6.25 -5.01 2.60
C LEU A 141 7.74 -5.35 2.68
N GLU A 142 8.37 -5.50 1.53
CA GLU A 142 9.82 -5.65 1.40
C GLU A 142 10.35 -4.63 0.40
N LYS A 143 11.43 -3.92 0.75
CA LYS A 143 12.10 -2.96 -0.13
C LYS A 143 13.62 -3.12 -0.06
N PRO A 144 14.32 -2.97 -1.19
CA PRO A 144 15.77 -2.89 -1.17
C PRO A 144 16.22 -1.60 -0.48
N VAL A 145 17.29 -1.69 0.30
CA VAL A 145 17.93 -0.56 0.98
C VAL A 145 19.45 -0.73 0.99
N SER A 146 20.18 0.35 1.23
CA SER A 146 21.61 0.33 1.51
C SER A 146 21.84 1.01 2.85
N ILE A 147 22.66 0.43 3.73
CA ILE A 147 23.06 1.08 4.98
C ILE A 147 24.37 1.80 4.73
N ARG A 148 24.39 3.11 4.96
CA ARG A 148 25.59 3.94 4.90
C ARG A 148 26.31 3.89 6.23
N GLU A 149 27.58 3.51 6.19
CA GLU A 149 28.50 3.56 7.32
C GLU A 149 29.58 4.61 7.06
N ASP A 150 29.59 5.67 7.87
CA ASP A 150 30.62 6.70 7.82
C ASP A 150 31.83 6.28 8.66
N ASN A 151 32.97 6.06 8.02
CA ASN A 151 34.23 5.80 8.71
C ASN A 151 34.98 7.11 8.95
N ALA A 152 34.80 7.68 10.14
CA ALA A 152 35.38 8.96 10.54
C ALA A 152 36.93 8.98 10.53
N THR A 153 37.60 7.83 10.73
CA THR A 153 39.06 7.77 10.77
C THR A 153 39.69 7.60 9.38
N ALA A 154 39.00 6.93 8.46
CA ALA A 154 39.46 6.75 7.09
C ALA A 154 38.95 7.83 6.11
N MET A 155 38.03 8.70 6.54
CA MET A 155 37.29 9.64 5.68
C MET A 155 36.66 8.94 4.46
N THR A 156 36.22 7.69 4.64
CA THR A 156 35.56 6.88 3.62
C THR A 156 34.12 6.58 4.02
N VAL A 157 33.28 6.39 3.01
CA VAL A 157 31.90 5.95 3.17
C VAL A 157 31.78 4.54 2.61
N ALA A 158 31.23 3.63 3.41
CA ALA A 158 30.89 2.27 2.98
C ALA A 158 29.36 2.14 2.87
N TYR A 159 28.92 1.30 1.94
CA TYR A 159 27.50 0.99 1.75
C TYR A 159 27.31 -0.52 1.81
N GLU A 160 26.49 -0.99 2.75
CA GLU A 160 26.08 -2.39 2.82
C GLU A 160 24.67 -2.53 2.23
N THR A 161 24.55 -3.27 1.13
CA THR A 161 23.25 -3.51 0.49
C THR A 161 22.44 -4.54 1.27
N GLY A 162 21.13 -4.33 1.30
CA GLY A 162 20.21 -5.12 2.10
C GLY A 162 18.76 -4.90 1.73
N LYS A 163 17.88 -5.28 2.66
CA LYS A 163 16.44 -5.17 2.54
C LYS A 163 15.83 -4.73 3.85
N ILE A 164 14.84 -3.84 3.77
CA ILE A 164 13.93 -3.58 4.88
C ILE A 164 12.64 -4.37 4.66
N ARG A 165 12.16 -4.97 5.75
CA ARG A 165 10.90 -5.68 5.84
C ARG A 165 10.03 -4.95 6.86
N ILE A 166 8.81 -4.64 6.44
CA ILE A 166 7.85 -3.90 7.25
C ILE A 166 6.58 -4.76 7.35
N TRP A 167 6.13 -5.00 8.58
CA TRP A 167 4.83 -5.60 8.87
C TRP A 167 3.94 -4.54 9.52
N ILE A 168 2.67 -4.45 9.13
CA ILE A 168 1.71 -3.47 9.67
C ILE A 168 0.33 -4.13 9.91
N TRP A 169 -0.31 -3.85 11.05
CA TRP A 169 -1.61 -4.44 11.45
C TRP A 169 -2.37 -3.62 12.51
#